data_AF-A0A7Z1D178-F1
#
_entry.id   AF-A0A7Z1D178-F1
#
_cell.length_a   1.000
_cell.length_b   1.000
_cell.length_c   1.000
_cell.angle_alpha   90.00
_cell.angle_beta   90.00
_cell.angle_gamma   90.00
#
_symmetry.space_group_name_H-M   'P 1'
#
loop_
_entity.id
_entity.type
_entity.pdbx_description
1 polymer ?
#
loop_
_entity_poly.entity_id
_entity_poly.type
_entity_poly.pdbx_seq_one_letter_code
_entity_poly.pdbx_strand_id
1 'polypeptide(L)'
;MGLFHKSAEKEKLEALEKVISKTNRGIFKRIDENRELLELLYEKAPELMDKCFWIRCWIESQDEFLSKLAEISGVENRTYNLTPDKPYPRPFPKKPDCLMDSSNEDNTV
;
A
#
# COMPACT_ATOMS: atom_id res chain seq x y z
N MET A 1 25.18 34.28 -10.07
CA MET A 1 24.76 32.94 -10.57
C MET A 1 23.73 32.20 -9.69
N GLY A 2 23.35 32.68 -8.50
CA GLY A 2 22.49 31.90 -7.58
C GLY A 2 20.95 32.01 -7.74
N LEU A 3 20.43 32.88 -8.62
CA LEU A 3 18.98 33.07 -8.78
C LEU A 3 18.32 32.00 -9.68
N PHE A 4 18.98 31.61 -10.77
CA PHE A 4 18.45 30.61 -11.72
C PHE A 4 18.44 29.18 -11.16
N HIS A 5 19.36 28.85 -10.25
CA HIS A 5 19.36 27.54 -9.57
C HIS A 5 18.17 27.40 -8.61
N LYS A 6 17.85 28.48 -7.88
CA LYS A 6 16.72 28.48 -6.94
C LYS A 6 15.36 28.36 -7.63
N SER A 7 15.20 28.91 -8.84
CA SER A 7 13.95 28.75 -9.61
C SER A 7 13.80 27.32 -10.10
N ALA A 8 14.87 26.70 -10.63
CA ALA A 8 14.83 25.32 -11.11
C ALA A 8 14.57 24.29 -9.99
N GLU A 9 15.17 24.48 -8.80
CA GLU A 9 14.90 23.61 -7.64
C GLU A 9 13.44 23.71 -7.18
N LYS A 10 12.88 24.93 -7.18
CA LYS A 10 11.48 25.17 -6.84
C LYS A 10 10.54 24.51 -7.86
N GLU A 11 10.78 24.70 -9.15
CA GLU A 11 10.00 24.08 -10.23
C GLU A 11 10.02 22.55 -10.14
N LYS A 12 11.19 21.97 -9.84
CA LYS A 12 11.33 20.53 -9.62
C LYS A 12 10.53 20.05 -8.41
N LEU A 13 10.55 20.79 -7.30
CA LEU A 13 9.79 20.44 -6.11
C LEU A 13 8.28 20.49 -6.38
N GLU A 14 7.80 21.56 -7.01
CA GLU A 14 6.40 21.69 -7.42
C GLU A 14 5.96 20.56 -8.36
N ALA A 15 6.83 20.15 -9.28
CA ALA A 15 6.58 19.01 -10.16
C ALA A 15 6.48 17.68 -9.38
N LEU A 16 7.36 17.46 -8.41
CA LEU A 16 7.31 16.28 -7.53
C LEU A 16 6.03 16.26 -6.69
N GLU A 17 5.66 17.37 -6.06
CA GLU A 17 4.42 17.50 -5.30
C GLU A 17 3.19 17.22 -6.17
N LYS A 18 3.18 17.71 -7.42
CA LYS A 18 2.11 17.41 -8.37
C LYS A 18 2.02 15.92 -8.70
N VAL A 19 3.16 15.25 -8.87
CA VAL A 19 3.17 13.79 -9.11
C VAL A 19 2.62 13.04 -7.90
N ILE A 20 3.11 13.35 -6.70
CA ILE A 20 2.70 12.69 -5.45
C ILE A 20 1.20 12.89 -5.18
N SER A 21 0.69 14.10 -5.41
CA SER A 21 -0.70 14.44 -5.06
C SER A 21 -1.74 14.04 -6.11
N LYS A 22 -1.38 13.96 -7.41
CA LYS A 22 -2.37 13.84 -8.50
C LYS A 22 -2.18 12.64 -9.42
N THR A 23 -0.96 12.13 -9.60
CA THR A 23 -0.73 11.04 -10.55
C THR A 23 -1.41 9.76 -10.04
N ASN A 24 -2.18 9.09 -10.91
CA ASN A 24 -2.92 7.88 -10.58
C ASN A 24 -3.76 8.02 -9.29
N ARG A 25 -4.46 9.17 -9.16
CA ARG A 25 -5.32 9.52 -8.01
C ARG A 25 -4.58 9.85 -6.71
N GLY A 26 -3.26 10.00 -6.76
CA GLY A 26 -2.43 10.47 -5.65
C GLY A 26 -1.98 9.38 -4.69
N ILE A 27 -1.01 9.73 -3.85
CA ILE A 27 -0.23 8.77 -3.06
C ILE A 27 -1.06 7.94 -2.08
N PHE A 28 -2.05 8.53 -1.41
CA PHE A 28 -2.91 7.78 -0.49
C PHE A 28 -3.74 6.73 -1.21
N LYS A 29 -4.18 6.99 -2.45
CA LYS A 29 -4.88 5.97 -3.24
C LYS A 29 -3.93 4.85 -3.67
N ARG A 30 -2.69 5.17 -3.99
CA ARG A 30 -1.67 4.17 -4.33
C ARG A 30 -1.32 3.26 -3.15
N ILE A 31 -1.20 3.83 -1.95
CA ILE A 31 -1.02 3.06 -0.71
C ILE A 31 -2.22 2.12 -0.51
N ASP A 32 -3.44 2.67 -0.62
CA ASP A 32 -4.67 1.90 -0.47
C ASP A 32 -4.77 0.73 -1.47
N GLU A 33 -4.56 0.98 -2.77
CA GLU A 33 -4.57 -0.04 -3.83
C GLU A 33 -3.49 -1.12 -3.64
N ASN A 34 -2.31 -0.74 -3.16
CA ASN A 34 -1.24 -1.69 -2.87
C ASN A 34 -1.64 -2.67 -1.75
N ARG A 35 -2.32 -2.15 -0.72
CA ARG A 35 -2.89 -2.95 0.36
C ARG A 35 -4.07 -3.79 -0.13
N GLU A 36 -4.94 -3.25 -0.99
CA GLU A 36 -6.05 -3.97 -1.62
C GLU A 36 -5.58 -5.22 -2.37
N LEU A 37 -4.49 -5.06 -3.11
CA LEU A 37 -3.91 -6.14 -3.88
C LEU A 37 -3.46 -7.29 -2.97
N LEU A 38 -2.85 -6.98 -1.82
CA LEU A 38 -2.44 -8.01 -0.88
C LEU A 38 -3.64 -8.72 -0.24
N GLU A 39 -4.71 -7.99 0.12
CA GLU A 39 -5.97 -8.60 0.58
C GLU A 39 -6.52 -9.56 -0.48
N LEU A 40 -6.61 -9.09 -1.74
CA LEU A 40 -7.10 -9.89 -2.86
C LEU A 40 -6.25 -11.14 -3.08
N LEU A 41 -4.92 -11.03 -2.98
CA LEU A 41 -4.02 -12.17 -3.15
C LEU A 41 -4.17 -13.20 -2.02
N TYR A 42 -4.33 -12.75 -0.77
CA TYR A 42 -4.64 -13.66 0.33
C TYR A 42 -6.00 -14.36 0.14
N GLU A 43 -7.01 -13.67 -0.37
CA GLU A 43 -8.35 -14.23 -0.56
C GLU A 43 -8.43 -15.17 -1.78
N LYS A 44 -7.87 -14.76 -2.91
CA LYS A 44 -8.08 -15.43 -4.21
C LYS A 44 -6.94 -16.35 -4.63
N ALA A 45 -5.76 -16.19 -4.06
CA ALA A 45 -4.57 -16.95 -4.44
C ALA A 45 -3.70 -17.35 -3.23
N PRO A 46 -4.25 -17.96 -2.17
CA PRO A 46 -3.49 -18.33 -0.97
C PRO A 46 -2.33 -19.27 -1.29
N GLU A 47 -2.52 -20.26 -2.17
CA GLU A 47 -1.45 -21.18 -2.58
C GLU A 47 -0.26 -20.47 -3.24
N LEU A 48 -0.52 -19.40 -4.01
CA LEU A 48 0.52 -18.57 -4.60
C LEU A 48 1.28 -17.84 -3.50
N MET A 49 0.57 -17.31 -2.51
CA MET A 49 1.16 -16.58 -1.39
C MET A 49 2.02 -17.47 -0.49
N ASP A 50 1.71 -18.76 -0.38
CA ASP A 50 2.53 -19.73 0.35
C ASP A 50 3.80 -20.12 -0.42
N LYS A 51 3.71 -20.29 -1.75
CA LYS A 51 4.86 -20.65 -2.59
C LYS A 51 5.77 -19.46 -2.87
N CYS A 52 5.22 -18.25 -2.96
CA CYS A 52 5.92 -17.04 -3.39
C CYS A 52 5.89 -15.97 -2.30
N PHE A 53 6.47 -16.28 -1.14
CA PHE A 53 6.55 -15.35 0.01
C PHE A 53 7.14 -13.98 -0.35
N TRP A 54 8.01 -13.92 -1.37
CA TRP A 54 8.64 -12.70 -1.85
C TRP A 54 7.61 -11.68 -2.39
N ILE A 55 6.43 -12.11 -2.84
CA ILE A 55 5.36 -11.21 -3.30
C ILE A 55 4.90 -10.32 -2.13
N ARG A 56 4.68 -10.92 -0.95
CA ARG A 56 4.35 -10.15 0.27
C ARG A 56 5.45 -9.15 0.59
N CYS A 57 6.71 -9.59 0.58
CA CYS A 57 7.86 -8.71 0.86
C CYS A 57 7.96 -7.57 -0.15
N TRP A 58 7.69 -7.83 -1.43
CA TRP A 58 7.66 -6.80 -2.46
C TRP A 58 6.55 -5.77 -2.18
N ILE A 59 5.32 -6.22 -1.91
CA ILE A 59 4.19 -5.31 -1.59
C ILE A 59 4.51 -4.49 -0.32
N GLU A 60 5.08 -5.11 0.71
CA GLU A 60 5.49 -4.45 1.95
C GLU A 60 6.54 -3.37 1.69
N SER A 61 7.54 -3.65 0.84
CA SER A 61 8.55 -2.65 0.44
C SER A 61 7.94 -1.46 -0.31
N GLN A 62 6.92 -1.70 -1.15
CA GLN A 62 6.19 -0.62 -1.82
C GLN A 62 5.38 0.20 -0.81
N ASP A 63 4.74 -0.46 0.16
CA ASP A 63 3.95 0.22 1.20
C ASP A 63 4.82 1.13 2.05
N GLU A 64 5.99 0.65 2.47
CA GLU A 64 6.96 1.43 3.25
C GLU A 64 7.47 2.64 2.45
N PHE A 65 7.86 2.43 1.18
CA PHE A 65 8.33 3.50 0.31
C PHE A 65 7.26 4.58 0.11
N LEU A 66 6.03 4.18 -0.23
CA LEU A 66 4.93 5.11 -0.47
C LEU A 66 4.50 5.83 0.81
N SER A 67 4.49 5.14 1.95
CA SER A 67 4.13 5.75 3.24
C SER A 67 5.15 6.82 3.66
N LYS A 68 6.46 6.53 3.55
CA LYS A 68 7.52 7.53 3.81
C LYS A 68 7.45 8.72 2.85
N LEU A 69 7.15 8.46 1.58
CA LEU A 69 6.99 9.52 0.59
C LEU A 69 5.77 10.40 0.89
N ALA A 70 4.66 9.82 1.35
CA ALA A 70 3.48 10.57 1.76
C ALA A 70 3.78 11.46 2.97
N GLU A 71 4.43 10.90 4.00
CA GLU A 71 4.86 11.62 5.19
C GLU A 71 5.73 12.84 4.87
N ILE A 72 6.79 12.65 4.07
CA ILE A 72 7.74 13.73 3.73
C ILE A 72 7.09 14.78 2.80
N SER A 73 6.16 14.37 1.94
CA SER A 73 5.54 15.28 0.97
C SER A 73 4.59 16.30 1.58
N GLY A 74 4.11 16.07 2.81
CA GLY A 74 3.10 16.93 3.45
C GLY A 74 1.75 16.96 2.73
N VAL A 75 1.48 16.07 1.77
CA VAL A 75 0.20 16.01 1.07
C VAL A 75 -0.90 15.61 2.04
N GLU A 76 -1.97 16.40 2.08
CA GLU A 76 -3.12 16.12 2.95
C GLU A 76 -3.92 14.93 2.44
N ASN A 77 -4.23 14.00 3.34
CA ASN A 77 -5.20 12.94 3.07
C ASN A 77 -6.62 13.46 3.28
N ARG A 78 -7.20 14.07 2.24
CA ARG A 78 -8.57 14.64 2.27
C ARG A 78 -9.68 13.60 2.45
N THR A 79 -9.35 12.31 2.32
CA THR A 79 -10.28 11.18 2.43
C THR A 79 -10.14 10.49 3.80
N TYR A 80 -9.14 10.87 4.60
CA TYR A 80 -8.92 10.30 5.93
C TYR A 80 -10.18 10.50 6.79
N ASN A 81 -10.71 9.41 7.35
CA ASN A 81 -11.88 9.38 8.23
C ASN A 81 -13.22 9.85 7.64
N LEU A 82 -13.39 9.92 6.32
CA LEU A 82 -14.74 10.16 5.74
C LEU A 82 -15.75 9.06 6.15
N THR A 83 -15.25 7.87 6.46
CA THR A 83 -16.01 6.72 6.93
C THR A 83 -15.36 6.17 8.20
N PRO A 84 -15.94 6.38 9.41
CA PRO A 84 -15.36 5.92 10.67
C PRO A 84 -15.05 4.42 10.70
N ASP A 85 -15.91 3.62 10.06
CA ASP A 85 -15.80 2.17 10.05
C ASP A 85 -14.80 1.64 9.00
N LYS A 86 -14.29 2.52 8.14
CA LYS A 86 -13.39 2.17 7.02
C LYS A 86 -12.27 3.20 6.95
N PRO A 87 -11.17 3.00 7.71
CA PRO A 87 -10.01 3.87 7.63
C PRO A 87 -9.46 3.90 6.20
N TYR A 88 -8.97 5.06 5.77
CA TYR A 88 -8.41 5.27 4.44
C TYR A 88 -7.07 6.01 4.52
N PRO A 89 -5.97 5.45 4.00
CA PRO A 89 -5.86 4.12 3.40
C PRO A 89 -6.22 3.00 4.38
N ARG A 90 -6.68 1.85 3.86
CA ARG A 90 -6.90 0.64 4.67
C ARG A 90 -5.63 0.25 5.45
N PRO A 91 -5.72 -0.45 6.61
CA PRO A 91 -4.55 -0.94 7.34
C PRO A 91 -3.75 -1.93 6.48
N PHE A 92 -2.46 -2.12 6.79
CA PHE A 92 -1.67 -3.12 6.07
C PHE A 92 -2.20 -4.55 6.38
N PRO A 93 -2.50 -5.37 5.35
CA PRO A 93 -3.13 -6.67 5.55
C PRO A 93 -2.25 -7.65 6.31
N LYS A 94 -2.82 -8.30 7.34
CA LYS A 94 -2.15 -9.40 8.06
C LYS A 94 -2.25 -10.68 7.25
N LYS A 95 -1.21 -11.52 7.32
CA LYS A 95 -1.29 -12.87 6.74
C LYS A 95 -2.42 -13.62 7.49
N PRO A 96 -3.38 -14.25 6.78
CA PRO A 96 -4.35 -15.12 7.43
C PRO A 96 -3.63 -16.25 8.15
N ASP A 97 -4.11 -16.63 9.34
CA ASP A 97 -3.62 -17.83 10.00
C ASP A 97 -3.86 -19.01 9.05
N CYS A 98 -2.82 -19.81 8.79
CA CYS A 98 -2.95 -21.01 7.99
C CYS A 98 -4.04 -21.86 8.67
N LEU A 99 -5.22 -21.99 8.05
CA LEU A 99 -6.18 -22.98 8.51
C LEU A 99 -5.47 -24.33 8.36
N MET A 100 -5.03 -24.88 9.50
CA MET A 100 -4.63 -26.28 9.55
C MET A 100 -5.81 -27.06 8.99
N ASP A 101 -5.55 -27.77 7.88
CA ASP A 101 -6.52 -28.62 7.23
C ASP A 101 -7.22 -29.46 8.30
N SER A 102 -8.54 -29.32 8.38
CA SER A 102 -9.41 -30.32 8.99
C SER A 102 -9.41 -31.55 8.10
N SER A 103 -8.26 -32.23 8.02
CA SER A 103 -8.11 -33.57 7.50
C SER A 103 -7.90 -34.49 8.69
N ASN A 104 -8.97 -34.70 9.46
CA ASN A 104 -9.11 -35.81 10.40
C ASN A 104 -10.60 -35.95 10.77
N GLU A 105 -11.40 -36.44 9.83
CA GLU A 105 -12.66 -37.12 10.16
C GLU A 105 -12.96 -38.16 9.07
N ASP A 106 -12.08 -39.15 8.98
CA ASP A 106 -12.42 -40.47 8.46
C ASP A 106 -11.53 -41.48 9.19
N ASN A 107 -12.07 -42.02 10.29
CA ASN A 107 -11.85 -43.40 10.76
C ASN A 107 -12.44 -43.57 12.18
N THR A 108 -13.73 -43.91 12.23
CA THR A 108 -14.21 -44.81 13.28
C THR A 108 -15.24 -45.76 12.69
N VAL A 109 -14.76 -46.99 12.48
CA VAL A 109 -15.40 -48.33 12.44
C VAL A 109 -16.89 -48.41 12.08
#